data_AF-A0A507EKW5-F1
#
_entry.id   AF-A0A507EKW5-F1
#
_cell.length_a   1.000
_cell.length_b   1.000
_cell.length_c   1.000
_cell.angle_alpha   90.00
_cell.angle_beta   90.00
_cell.angle_gamma   90.00
#
_symmetry.space_group_name_H-M   'P 1'
#
loop_
_entity.id
_entity.type
_entity.pdbx_description
1 polymer ?
#
loop_
_entity_poly.entity_id
_entity_poly.type
_entity_poly.pdbx_seq_one_letter_code
_entity_poly.pdbx_strand_id
1 'polypeptide(L)'
;MVADRPFQIKPSIVSMRTRNPIRAIVDNLKVKPNPEKEFISLALGDPTTFGNFKLHESCLDAVKSQLESYKANGYPPSTGTEQARAAVAQAYTHPQAPLTSADVILASGCSDALNLCIGALANEGQNILLPAPGFSLYETLASSKGIECRFYDLQPHRSWEIDLNHLETLVDENTAAILVNNPSNPCGSVYSKQHLLDILAVAEKHRLPIISDEIYADMAFTGHEFLPIATLTTTVPILTTGGLAKKYLVPGWRLGWVLVHDRNGALEQVRKGLINLSQLILGPNSLIQAALPDILKAPKSFYEETMEQLVKNANVSEKLLTGIPGLRPVFPQGAMYLMVEIDTSRFKNIKDDLEFVEKLAEEESVLCLPGKCFRCKGNFIRIVFTPPVEKSQRFSHVVLHSPPPSSITSSMTNKHGSRTGKKPAPKKQKLLSELLTVPRNAMQRALMEAALDESDFEEEDPLPGKDDSQSQGLSDLLGLFQAQFKKRSVQRTKKAESEHEGKLQMTVEQSRSYIAEREEERDDKIEGRKRKYEETWEHQATTMAAFRTNYERVLKGWAAIIDLLDTHYAGTFKSRQEFHVDMDEQSKLFP
;
A
#
# COMPACT_ATOMS: atom_id res chain seq x y z
N MET A 1 17.54 -22.50 -47.41
CA MET A 1 18.78 -22.31 -46.63
C MET A 1 18.48 -21.71 -45.25
N VAL A 2 17.81 -22.46 -44.38
CA VAL A 2 17.59 -22.10 -42.96
C VAL A 2 18.39 -23.03 -42.02
N ALA A 3 18.99 -24.10 -42.55
CA ALA A 3 19.59 -25.18 -41.77
C ALA A 3 20.89 -24.81 -41.02
N ASP A 4 21.61 -23.75 -41.43
CA ASP A 4 22.92 -23.40 -40.86
C ASP A 4 22.93 -22.12 -40.01
N ARG A 5 21.78 -21.54 -39.65
CA ARG A 5 21.75 -20.39 -38.73
C ARG A 5 21.73 -20.88 -37.28
N PRO A 6 22.74 -20.55 -36.45
CA PRO A 6 22.69 -20.85 -35.03
C PRO A 6 21.54 -20.08 -34.37
N PHE A 7 20.87 -20.69 -33.38
CA PHE A 7 19.88 -19.99 -32.57
C PHE A 7 20.53 -18.81 -31.85
N GLN A 8 20.02 -17.60 -32.10
CA GLN A 8 20.39 -16.39 -31.38
C GLN A 8 19.15 -15.82 -30.67
N ILE A 9 18.69 -16.51 -29.64
CA ILE A 9 17.54 -16.09 -28.84
C ILE A 9 18.04 -15.07 -27.81
N LYS A 10 17.58 -13.82 -27.92
CA LYS A 10 17.93 -12.75 -26.98
C LYS A 10 16.81 -12.54 -25.97
N PRO A 11 17.12 -12.28 -24.69
CA PRO A 11 16.12 -11.87 -23.70
C PRO A 11 15.51 -10.51 -24.07
N SER A 12 14.32 -10.21 -23.56
CA SER A 12 13.68 -8.91 -23.78
C SER A 12 14.38 -7.81 -22.99
N ILE A 13 14.24 -6.57 -23.46
CA ILE A 13 14.77 -5.39 -22.76
C ILE A 13 14.17 -5.29 -21.34
N VAL A 14 12.86 -5.53 -21.22
CA VAL A 14 12.12 -5.52 -19.94
C VAL A 14 12.72 -6.52 -18.96
N SER A 15 12.97 -7.77 -19.38
CA SER A 15 13.55 -8.77 -18.48
C SER A 15 14.97 -8.40 -18.04
N MET A 16 15.79 -7.85 -18.94
CA MET A 16 17.19 -7.51 -18.64
C MET A 16 17.35 -6.27 -17.75
N ARG A 17 16.40 -5.32 -17.81
CA ARG A 17 16.40 -4.13 -16.95
C ARG A 17 15.71 -4.33 -15.61
N THR A 18 14.89 -5.39 -15.47
CA THR A 18 14.23 -5.70 -14.20
C THR A 18 15.24 -6.25 -13.20
N ARG A 19 15.59 -5.46 -12.19
CA ARG A 19 16.57 -5.82 -11.16
C ARG A 19 16.02 -5.46 -9.79
N ASN A 20 16.17 -6.37 -8.83
CA ASN A 20 15.86 -6.10 -7.43
C ASN A 20 17.15 -5.81 -6.66
N PRO A 21 17.38 -4.55 -6.20
CA PRO A 21 18.59 -4.17 -5.47
C PRO A 21 18.89 -5.04 -4.25
N ILE A 22 17.87 -5.46 -3.49
CA ILE A 22 18.04 -6.33 -2.32
C ILE A 22 18.64 -7.67 -2.76
N ARG A 23 18.07 -8.31 -3.79
CA ARG A 23 18.56 -9.60 -4.30
C ARG A 23 19.95 -9.49 -4.89
N ALA A 24 20.21 -8.43 -5.64
CA ALA A 24 21.53 -8.16 -6.21
C ALA A 24 22.63 -8.04 -5.15
N ILE A 25 22.31 -7.57 -3.94
CA ILE A 25 23.27 -7.52 -2.83
C ILE A 25 23.26 -8.83 -2.04
N VAL A 26 22.08 -9.27 -1.56
CA VAL A 26 21.92 -10.42 -0.66
C VAL A 26 22.39 -11.72 -1.31
N ASP A 27 22.08 -11.96 -2.59
CA ASP A 27 22.47 -13.19 -3.26
C ASP A 27 23.98 -13.24 -3.56
N ASN A 28 24.67 -12.10 -3.47
CA ASN A 28 26.12 -11.98 -3.61
C ASN A 28 26.87 -11.79 -2.28
N LEU A 29 26.16 -11.77 -1.14
CA LEU A 29 26.79 -11.70 0.17
C LEU A 29 27.65 -12.95 0.40
N LYS A 30 28.91 -12.76 0.76
CA LYS A 30 29.82 -13.87 1.08
C LYS A 30 29.60 -14.32 2.53
N VAL A 31 28.43 -14.88 2.81
CA VAL A 31 28.08 -15.25 4.18
C VAL A 31 28.30 -16.73 4.38
N LYS A 32 29.30 -17.08 5.19
CA LYS A 32 29.43 -18.41 5.79
C LYS A 32 29.18 -18.27 7.29
N PRO A 33 27.97 -18.57 7.78
CA PRO A 33 27.64 -18.43 9.20
C PRO A 33 28.60 -19.23 10.08
N ASN A 34 28.85 -18.74 11.29
CA ASN A 34 29.61 -19.47 12.30
C ASN A 34 28.91 -20.81 12.60
N PRO A 35 29.56 -21.96 12.37
CA PRO A 35 28.94 -23.28 12.54
C PRO A 35 28.61 -23.62 14.00
N GLU A 36 29.20 -22.91 14.97
CA GLU A 36 28.97 -23.11 16.40
C GLU A 36 27.80 -22.28 16.95
N LYS A 37 27.27 -21.34 16.17
CA LYS A 37 26.20 -20.42 16.57
C LYS A 37 24.95 -20.65 15.74
N GLU A 38 23.80 -20.62 16.41
CA GLU A 38 22.50 -20.66 15.73
C GLU A 38 22.37 -19.45 14.82
N PHE A 39 21.94 -19.69 13.58
CA PHE A 39 21.70 -18.62 12.62
C PHE A 39 20.41 -17.85 12.93
N ILE A 40 20.53 -16.52 13.01
CA ILE A 40 19.41 -15.61 13.22
C ILE A 40 19.35 -14.62 12.07
N SER A 41 18.26 -14.66 11.31
CA SER A 41 17.99 -13.67 10.27
C SER A 41 17.12 -12.53 10.81
N LEU A 42 17.69 -11.34 10.89
CA LEU A 42 17.01 -10.06 11.10
C LEU A 42 16.81 -9.30 9.77
N ALA A 43 17.00 -9.99 8.64
CA ALA A 43 16.92 -9.42 7.31
C ALA A 43 15.52 -9.56 6.67
N LEU A 44 14.74 -10.59 7.03
CA LEU A 44 13.49 -10.92 6.35
C LEU A 44 12.32 -10.05 6.84
N GLY A 45 11.67 -9.33 5.92
CA GLY A 45 10.53 -8.47 6.23
C GLY A 45 9.18 -9.16 6.33
N ASP A 46 9.16 -10.49 6.48
CA ASP A 46 7.96 -11.29 6.66
C ASP A 46 7.71 -11.50 8.17
N PRO A 47 6.61 -10.99 8.73
CA PRO A 47 6.34 -11.13 10.17
C PRO A 47 6.06 -12.58 10.57
N THR A 48 5.71 -13.47 9.64
CA THR A 48 5.23 -14.83 9.94
C THR A 48 6.35 -15.85 10.11
N THR A 49 7.59 -15.51 9.72
CA THR A 49 8.72 -16.46 9.62
C THR A 49 9.03 -17.21 10.93
N PHE A 50 8.75 -16.61 12.09
CA PHE A 50 9.04 -17.21 13.40
C PHE A 50 7.80 -17.81 14.09
N GLY A 51 6.62 -17.71 13.49
CA GLY A 51 5.37 -18.27 14.04
C GLY A 51 4.82 -17.60 15.30
N ASN A 52 5.44 -16.51 15.77
CA ASN A 52 4.99 -15.72 16.92
C ASN A 52 3.94 -14.66 16.55
N PHE A 53 3.96 -14.17 15.30
CA PHE A 53 2.89 -13.36 14.75
C PHE A 53 1.92 -14.26 13.98
N LYS A 54 0.73 -14.44 14.54
CA LYS A 54 -0.28 -15.37 14.02
C LYS A 54 -1.50 -14.62 13.52
N LEU A 55 -2.09 -15.12 12.44
CA LEU A 55 -3.40 -14.70 11.99
C LEU A 55 -4.47 -15.02 13.05
N HIS A 56 -5.44 -14.13 13.24
CA HIS A 56 -6.59 -14.40 14.09
C HIS A 56 -7.50 -15.50 13.51
N GLU A 57 -8.06 -16.35 14.37
CA GLU A 57 -8.90 -17.49 13.97
C GLU A 57 -10.10 -17.07 13.11
N SER A 58 -10.74 -15.93 13.43
CA SER A 58 -11.86 -15.41 12.62
C SER A 58 -11.49 -15.17 11.15
N CYS A 59 -10.25 -14.78 10.85
CA CYS A 59 -9.79 -14.58 9.49
C CYS A 59 -9.56 -15.92 8.78
N LEU A 60 -9.08 -16.93 9.52
CA LEU A 60 -8.94 -18.28 9.01
C LEU A 60 -10.30 -18.89 8.68
N ASP A 61 -11.29 -18.72 9.57
CA ASP A 61 -12.64 -19.24 9.37
C ASP A 61 -13.38 -18.53 8.24
N ALA A 62 -13.14 -17.22 8.06
CA ALA A 62 -13.61 -16.50 6.88
C ALA A 62 -13.16 -17.18 5.58
N VAL A 63 -11.89 -17.59 5.47
CA VAL A 63 -11.39 -18.28 4.28
C VAL A 63 -11.96 -19.70 4.16
N LYS A 64 -11.98 -20.47 5.25
CA LYS A 64 -12.54 -21.84 5.25
C LYS A 64 -14.00 -21.86 4.80
N SER A 65 -14.83 -20.94 5.31
CA SER A 65 -16.24 -20.86 4.94
C SER A 65 -16.44 -20.63 3.44
N GLN A 66 -15.61 -19.79 2.82
CA GLN A 66 -15.67 -19.55 1.38
C GLN A 66 -15.18 -20.77 0.58
N LEU A 67 -14.16 -21.47 1.09
CA LEU A 67 -13.65 -22.69 0.48
C LEU A 67 -14.72 -23.80 0.46
N GLU A 68 -15.40 -24.00 1.59
CA GLU A 68 -16.48 -24.97 1.76
C GLU A 68 -17.75 -24.60 0.97
N SER A 69 -17.94 -23.31 0.66
CA SER A 69 -19.10 -22.86 -0.12
C SER A 69 -19.04 -23.23 -1.60
N TYR A 70 -17.84 -23.45 -2.15
CA TYR A 70 -17.56 -23.61 -3.58
C TYR A 70 -18.00 -22.44 -4.49
N LYS A 71 -18.48 -21.31 -3.93
CA LYS A 71 -18.97 -20.16 -4.69
C LYS A 71 -17.88 -19.19 -5.14
N ALA A 72 -16.70 -19.26 -4.52
CA ALA A 72 -15.59 -18.35 -4.78
C ALA A 72 -14.56 -18.88 -5.80
N ASN A 73 -14.87 -19.96 -6.52
CA ASN A 73 -13.93 -20.63 -7.43
C ASN A 73 -13.90 -20.04 -8.85
N GLY A 74 -14.92 -19.25 -9.22
CA GLY A 74 -15.02 -18.64 -10.55
C GLY A 74 -14.13 -17.41 -10.75
N TYR A 75 -14.01 -16.96 -12.00
CA TYR A 75 -13.27 -15.74 -12.35
C TYR A 75 -13.98 -14.48 -11.81
N PRO A 76 -13.31 -13.66 -10.98
CA PRO A 76 -13.84 -12.36 -10.59
C PRO A 76 -13.60 -11.32 -11.69
N PRO A 77 -14.26 -10.15 -11.64
CA PRO A 77 -13.83 -9.00 -12.43
C PRO A 77 -12.34 -8.69 -12.15
N SER A 78 -11.60 -8.22 -13.15
CA SER A 78 -10.17 -7.95 -13.02
C SER A 78 -9.84 -6.89 -11.96
N THR A 79 -10.77 -5.98 -11.69
CA THR A 79 -10.68 -4.97 -10.62
C THR A 79 -11.05 -5.51 -9.24
N GLY A 80 -11.53 -6.75 -9.16
CA GLY A 80 -12.08 -7.37 -7.96
C GLY A 80 -13.61 -7.34 -7.89
N THR A 81 -14.18 -8.26 -7.10
CA THR A 81 -15.63 -8.35 -6.91
C THR A 81 -16.20 -7.11 -6.24
N GLU A 82 -17.47 -6.79 -6.55
CA GLU A 82 -18.15 -5.64 -5.95
C GLU A 82 -18.18 -5.72 -4.43
N GLN A 83 -18.51 -6.89 -3.87
CA GLN A 83 -18.56 -7.10 -2.43
C GLN A 83 -17.22 -6.83 -1.75
N ALA A 84 -16.12 -7.31 -2.34
CA ALA A 84 -14.79 -7.11 -1.77
C ALA A 84 -14.34 -5.65 -1.88
N ARG A 85 -14.60 -4.99 -3.03
CA ARG A 85 -14.32 -3.55 -3.21
C ARG A 85 -15.14 -2.67 -2.25
N ALA A 86 -16.42 -2.97 -2.08
CA ALA A 86 -17.30 -2.27 -1.14
C ALA A 86 -16.81 -2.43 0.31
N ALA A 87 -16.37 -3.63 0.69
CA ALA A 87 -15.83 -3.87 2.03
C ALA A 87 -14.55 -3.06 2.30
N VAL A 88 -13.65 -2.97 1.31
CA VAL A 88 -12.46 -2.11 1.41
C VAL A 88 -12.87 -0.63 1.48
N ALA A 89 -13.77 -0.18 0.61
CA ALA A 89 -14.25 1.21 0.64
C ALA A 89 -14.85 1.55 2.02
N GLN A 90 -15.68 0.67 2.58
CA GLN A 90 -16.26 0.85 3.90
C GLN A 90 -15.21 0.89 5.01
N ALA A 91 -14.17 0.06 4.94
CA ALA A 91 -13.13 -0.01 5.95
C ALA A 91 -12.20 1.23 5.96
N TYR A 92 -12.03 1.88 4.80
CA TYR A 92 -11.06 2.99 4.63
C TYR A 92 -11.69 4.34 4.27
N THR A 93 -13.01 4.42 4.09
CA THR A 93 -13.69 5.70 3.86
C THR A 93 -13.58 6.60 5.09
N HIS A 94 -13.39 7.89 4.84
CA HIS A 94 -13.27 8.89 5.89
C HIS A 94 -14.07 10.14 5.49
N PRO A 95 -14.66 10.94 6.40
CA PRO A 95 -15.48 12.09 6.02
C PRO A 95 -14.73 13.10 5.12
N GLN A 96 -13.43 13.30 5.38
CA GLN A 96 -12.54 14.16 4.59
C GLN A 96 -11.99 13.45 3.34
N ALA A 97 -12.10 12.13 3.28
CA ALA A 97 -11.66 11.34 2.14
C ALA A 97 -12.66 10.21 1.81
N PRO A 98 -13.87 10.55 1.32
CA PRO A 98 -14.89 9.56 1.06
C PRO A 98 -14.44 8.60 -0.06
N LEU A 99 -14.86 7.34 0.08
CA LEU A 99 -14.63 6.27 -0.87
C LEU A 99 -15.92 5.48 -1.12
N THR A 100 -16.10 5.07 -2.36
CA THR A 100 -17.09 4.07 -2.78
C THR A 100 -16.36 2.86 -3.36
N SER A 101 -17.08 1.77 -3.65
CA SER A 101 -16.48 0.61 -4.33
C SER A 101 -15.86 0.95 -5.70
N ALA A 102 -16.36 2.00 -6.37
CA ALA A 102 -15.81 2.51 -7.63
C ALA A 102 -14.43 3.17 -7.49
N ASP A 103 -14.04 3.51 -6.27
CA ASP A 103 -12.72 4.08 -5.93
C ASP A 103 -11.70 3.02 -5.53
N VAL A 104 -12.07 1.74 -5.59
CA VAL A 104 -11.22 0.62 -5.16
C VAL A 104 -10.89 -0.27 -6.34
N ILE A 105 -9.62 -0.64 -6.48
CA ILE A 105 -9.15 -1.69 -7.39
C ILE A 105 -8.37 -2.70 -6.58
N LEU A 106 -8.80 -3.96 -6.56
CA LEU A 106 -8.07 -5.03 -5.90
C LEU A 106 -6.90 -5.50 -6.76
N ALA A 107 -5.79 -5.86 -6.11
CA ALA A 107 -4.52 -6.20 -6.75
C ALA A 107 -3.87 -7.42 -6.07
N SER A 108 -2.93 -8.08 -6.77
CA SER A 108 -2.19 -9.25 -6.27
C SER A 108 -1.13 -8.89 -5.21
N GLY A 109 -1.63 -8.46 -4.05
CA GLY A 109 -0.88 -7.82 -2.99
C GLY A 109 -0.56 -6.35 -3.29
N CYS A 110 -0.04 -5.63 -2.29
CA CYS A 110 0.35 -4.23 -2.44
C CYS A 110 1.45 -4.04 -3.52
N SER A 111 2.27 -5.07 -3.74
CA SER A 111 3.27 -5.09 -4.82
C SER A 111 2.68 -4.85 -6.20
N ASP A 112 1.53 -5.47 -6.49
CA ASP A 112 0.83 -5.30 -7.75
C ASP A 112 0.03 -3.98 -7.75
N ALA A 113 -0.52 -3.55 -6.61
CA ALA A 113 -1.15 -2.23 -6.49
C ALA A 113 -0.17 -1.10 -6.86
N LEU A 114 1.07 -1.16 -6.37
CA LEU A 114 2.16 -0.24 -6.74
C LEU A 114 2.50 -0.33 -8.23
N ASN A 115 2.55 -1.55 -8.78
CA ASN A 115 2.80 -1.79 -10.20
C ASN A 115 1.73 -1.14 -11.10
N LEU A 116 0.44 -1.25 -10.71
CA LEU A 116 -0.68 -0.60 -11.37
C LEU A 116 -0.56 0.93 -11.29
N CYS A 117 -0.29 1.49 -10.10
CA CYS A 117 -0.17 2.93 -9.91
C CYS A 117 0.96 3.53 -10.75
N ILE A 118 2.16 2.94 -10.68
CA ILE A 118 3.33 3.39 -11.45
C ILE A 118 3.05 3.29 -12.95
N GLY A 119 2.49 2.16 -13.41
CA GLY A 119 2.19 1.94 -14.83
C GLY A 119 1.07 2.82 -15.38
N ALA A 120 0.13 3.26 -14.54
CA ALA A 120 -0.96 4.14 -14.95
C ALA A 120 -0.57 5.63 -14.97
N LEU A 121 0.46 6.02 -14.22
CA LEU A 121 0.88 7.42 -14.07
C LEU A 121 2.08 7.80 -14.94
N ALA A 122 2.98 6.87 -15.26
CA ALA A 122 4.26 7.18 -15.90
C ALA A 122 4.52 6.33 -17.15
N ASN A 123 5.00 6.98 -18.21
CA ASN A 123 5.49 6.35 -19.42
C ASN A 123 7.01 6.10 -19.36
N GLU A 124 7.50 5.25 -20.26
CA GLU A 124 8.93 5.10 -20.51
C GLU A 124 9.58 6.45 -20.86
N GLY A 125 10.72 6.75 -20.24
CA GLY A 125 11.42 8.05 -20.39
C GLY A 125 10.97 9.15 -19.41
N GLN A 126 9.83 8.99 -18.73
CA GLN A 126 9.45 9.89 -17.63
C GLN A 126 10.15 9.49 -16.32
N ASN A 127 10.04 10.33 -15.29
CA ASN A 127 10.62 10.05 -13.96
C ASN A 127 9.58 10.00 -12.84
N ILE A 128 9.90 9.28 -11.77
CA ILE A 128 9.15 9.25 -10.52
C ILE A 128 10.09 9.55 -9.34
N LEU A 129 9.59 10.33 -8.37
CA LEU A 129 10.34 10.66 -7.16
C LEU A 129 10.12 9.59 -6.09
N LEU A 130 11.21 8.97 -5.62
CA LEU A 130 11.22 7.84 -4.68
C LEU A 130 12.03 8.19 -3.42
N PRO A 131 11.69 7.65 -2.24
CA PRO A 131 12.48 7.86 -1.03
C PRO A 131 13.84 7.15 -1.07
N ALA A 132 14.86 7.78 -0.50
CA ALA A 132 16.14 7.17 -0.14
C ALA A 132 16.53 7.54 1.31
N PRO A 133 16.60 6.55 2.22
CA PRO A 133 16.30 5.13 2.03
C PRO A 133 14.82 4.84 1.70
N GLY A 134 14.58 3.85 0.84
CA GLY A 134 13.23 3.43 0.44
C GLY A 134 13.13 1.96 0.04
N PHE A 135 11.93 1.40 0.06
CA PHE A 135 11.71 0.00 -0.32
C PHE A 135 12.06 -0.25 -1.80
N SER A 136 12.94 -1.23 -2.05
CA SER A 136 13.56 -1.44 -3.37
C SER A 136 12.59 -1.86 -4.49
N LEU A 137 11.37 -2.25 -4.14
CA LEU A 137 10.36 -2.62 -5.13
C LEU A 137 9.96 -1.43 -6.00
N TYR A 138 9.93 -0.21 -5.45
CA TYR A 138 9.58 0.99 -6.23
C TYR A 138 10.52 1.16 -7.42
N GLU A 139 11.84 1.09 -7.16
CA GLU A 139 12.89 1.15 -8.18
C GLU A 139 12.76 -0.01 -9.18
N THR A 140 12.52 -1.23 -8.68
CA THR A 140 12.38 -2.43 -9.51
C THR A 140 11.24 -2.27 -10.50
N LEU A 141 10.07 -1.81 -10.04
CA LEU A 141 8.87 -1.66 -10.85
C LEU A 141 9.01 -0.52 -11.88
N ALA A 142 9.51 0.64 -11.46
CA ALA A 142 9.72 1.79 -12.34
C ALA A 142 10.78 1.47 -13.42
N SER A 143 11.94 0.94 -13.02
CA SER A 143 13.01 0.57 -13.95
C SER A 143 12.58 -0.52 -14.94
N SER A 144 11.75 -1.48 -14.52
CA SER A 144 11.18 -2.51 -15.42
C SER A 144 10.35 -1.92 -16.57
N LYS A 145 9.86 -0.69 -16.41
CA LYS A 145 9.05 0.06 -17.39
C LYS A 145 9.85 1.16 -18.11
N GLY A 146 11.15 1.29 -17.83
CA GLY A 146 11.99 2.34 -18.42
C GLY A 146 11.68 3.73 -17.85
N ILE A 147 11.10 3.78 -16.65
CA ILE A 147 10.86 5.01 -15.90
C ILE A 147 12.11 5.32 -15.09
N GLU A 148 12.61 6.55 -15.18
CA GLU A 148 13.75 7.03 -14.40
C GLU A 148 13.36 7.13 -12.91
N CYS A 149 14.21 6.58 -12.03
CA CYS A 149 14.02 6.67 -10.58
C CYS A 149 14.88 7.82 -10.03
N ARG A 150 14.24 8.89 -9.53
CA ARG A 150 14.93 9.99 -8.84
C ARG A 150 14.69 9.89 -7.35
N PHE A 151 15.75 9.99 -6.57
CA PHE A 151 15.70 9.67 -5.15
C PHE A 151 15.79 10.92 -4.29
N TYR A 152 14.73 11.23 -3.53
CA TYR A 152 14.75 12.29 -2.53
C TYR A 152 15.29 11.74 -1.21
N ASP A 153 15.89 12.63 -0.41
CA ASP A 153 16.58 12.22 0.81
C ASP A 153 15.60 12.20 1.99
N LEU A 154 15.78 11.24 2.88
CA LEU A 154 15.18 11.24 4.21
C LEU A 154 16.23 11.65 5.25
N GLN A 155 15.81 12.38 6.28
CA GLN A 155 16.70 12.98 7.27
C GLN A 155 16.73 12.18 8.58
N PRO A 156 17.74 11.33 8.85
CA PRO A 156 17.76 10.46 10.04
C PRO A 156 17.62 11.23 11.36
N HIS A 157 18.25 12.41 11.45
CA HIS A 157 18.22 13.28 12.63
C HIS A 157 16.86 13.97 12.87
N ARG A 158 15.94 13.89 11.89
CA ARG A 158 14.55 14.35 11.98
C ARG A 158 13.58 13.18 11.80
N SER A 159 13.88 12.04 12.42
CA SER A 159 13.03 10.85 12.38
C SER A 159 12.67 10.41 10.96
N TRP A 160 13.60 10.56 10.01
CA TRP A 160 13.44 10.24 8.59
C TRP A 160 12.35 11.04 7.86
N GLU A 161 12.03 12.26 8.31
CA GLU A 161 11.27 13.22 7.50
C GLU A 161 11.93 13.44 6.13
N ILE A 162 11.11 13.71 5.12
CA ILE A 162 11.54 14.04 3.77
C ILE A 162 12.28 15.38 3.79
N ASP A 163 13.45 15.43 3.15
CA ASP A 163 14.08 16.70 2.80
C ASP A 163 13.31 17.36 1.66
N LEU A 164 12.34 18.22 2.01
CA LEU A 164 11.44 18.86 1.05
C LEU A 164 12.17 19.78 0.08
N ASN A 165 13.27 20.41 0.51
CA ASN A 165 14.08 21.25 -0.36
C ASN A 165 14.76 20.39 -1.43
N HIS A 166 15.36 19.26 -1.03
CA HIS A 166 15.95 18.33 -1.98
C HIS A 166 14.88 17.70 -2.89
N LEU A 167 13.71 17.31 -2.34
CA LEU A 167 12.59 16.81 -3.13
C LEU A 167 12.20 17.77 -4.26
N GLU A 168 12.04 19.07 -3.96
CA GLU A 168 11.70 20.08 -4.96
C GLU A 168 12.78 20.21 -6.06
N THR A 169 14.06 20.05 -5.73
CA THR A 169 15.15 20.14 -6.74
C THR A 169 15.14 19.02 -7.78
N LEU A 170 14.44 17.91 -7.50
CA LEU A 170 14.36 16.75 -8.39
C LEU A 170 13.20 16.81 -9.39
N VAL A 171 12.26 17.73 -9.17
CA VAL A 171 11.07 17.91 -10.01
C VAL A 171 11.47 18.59 -11.32
N ASP A 172 11.02 18.01 -12.44
CA ASP A 172 11.07 18.62 -13.76
C ASP A 172 9.75 18.42 -14.53
N GLU A 173 9.72 18.82 -15.79
CA GLU A 173 8.54 18.68 -16.66
C GLU A 173 8.15 17.22 -16.98
N ASN A 174 9.06 16.27 -16.75
CA ASN A 174 8.85 14.84 -16.99
C ASN A 174 8.51 14.06 -15.72
N THR A 175 8.48 14.72 -14.55
CA THR A 175 8.10 14.09 -13.29
C THR A 175 6.62 13.72 -13.32
N ALA A 176 6.34 12.42 -13.22
CA ALA A 176 4.99 11.88 -13.32
C ALA A 176 4.27 11.77 -11.96
N ALA A 177 5.00 11.52 -10.88
CA ALA A 177 4.44 11.36 -9.55
C ALA A 177 5.50 11.48 -8.43
N ILE A 178 5.02 11.71 -7.21
CA ILE A 178 5.78 11.56 -5.97
C ILE A 178 5.30 10.28 -5.28
N LEU A 179 6.19 9.35 -4.95
CA LEU A 179 5.87 8.18 -4.14
C LEU A 179 6.25 8.43 -2.69
N VAL A 180 5.28 8.32 -1.79
CA VAL A 180 5.45 8.49 -0.34
C VAL A 180 5.13 7.16 0.34
N ASN A 181 6.00 6.68 1.24
CA ASN A 181 5.73 5.49 2.05
C ASN A 181 5.67 5.85 3.53
N ASN A 182 4.48 5.73 4.12
CA ASN A 182 4.21 6.11 5.51
C ASN A 182 3.14 5.17 6.12
N PRO A 183 3.40 4.46 7.22
CA PRO A 183 4.70 4.29 7.88
C PRO A 183 5.77 3.60 7.00
N SER A 184 7.04 3.90 7.27
CA SER A 184 8.13 3.57 6.34
C SER A 184 8.75 2.18 6.52
N ASN A 185 9.03 1.50 5.39
CA ASN A 185 10.08 0.49 5.26
C ASN A 185 11.19 1.08 4.36
N PRO A 186 12.44 1.24 4.84
CA PRO A 186 13.03 0.54 5.99
C PRO A 186 13.06 1.31 7.32
N CYS A 187 12.58 2.55 7.35
CA CYS A 187 12.91 3.49 8.43
C CYS A 187 12.09 3.30 9.72
N GLY A 188 10.89 2.74 9.63
CA GLY A 188 9.94 2.68 10.75
C GLY A 188 9.39 4.06 11.14
N SER A 189 9.59 5.10 10.35
CA SER A 189 9.07 6.45 10.63
C SER A 189 7.56 6.55 10.42
N VAL A 190 6.93 7.48 11.14
CA VAL A 190 5.52 7.87 11.00
C VAL A 190 5.47 9.39 10.88
N TYR A 191 5.07 9.89 9.71
CA TYR A 191 5.06 11.32 9.45
C TYR A 191 4.00 12.05 10.27
N SER A 192 4.42 13.20 10.82
CA SER A 192 3.53 14.12 11.52
C SER A 192 2.53 14.74 10.55
N LYS A 193 1.38 15.18 11.09
CA LYS A 193 0.39 15.93 10.31
C LYS A 193 1.01 17.13 9.57
N GLN A 194 1.87 17.89 10.25
CA GLN A 194 2.50 19.06 9.64
C GLN A 194 3.39 18.65 8.47
N HIS A 195 4.21 17.61 8.64
CA HIS A 195 5.08 17.14 7.57
C HIS A 195 4.28 16.61 6.36
N LEU A 196 3.17 15.90 6.60
CA LEU A 196 2.26 15.47 5.52
C LEU A 196 1.65 16.66 4.77
N LEU A 197 1.25 17.73 5.47
CA LEU A 197 0.77 18.97 4.85
C LEU A 197 1.86 19.66 4.02
N ASP A 198 3.10 19.66 4.49
CA ASP A 198 4.22 20.25 3.77
C ASP A 198 4.54 19.44 2.49
N ILE A 199 4.46 18.11 2.53
CA ILE A 199 4.56 17.25 1.33
C ILE A 199 3.45 17.57 0.32
N LEU A 200 2.21 17.71 0.80
CA LEU A 200 1.07 18.09 -0.03
C LEU A 200 1.25 19.46 -0.66
N ALA A 201 1.86 20.42 0.06
CA ALA A 201 2.14 21.74 -0.48
C ALA A 201 3.13 21.69 -1.66
N VAL A 202 4.15 20.82 -1.59
CA VAL A 202 5.08 20.58 -2.71
C VAL A 202 4.33 19.96 -3.89
N ALA A 203 3.54 18.91 -3.66
CA ALA A 203 2.77 18.24 -4.71
C ALA A 203 1.78 19.20 -5.40
N GLU A 204 1.08 20.03 -4.63
CA GLU A 204 0.15 21.05 -5.12
C GLU A 204 0.87 22.11 -5.98
N LYS A 205 2.00 22.63 -5.48
CA LYS A 205 2.83 23.62 -6.17
C LYS A 205 3.27 23.14 -7.56
N HIS A 206 3.65 21.87 -7.67
CA HIS A 206 4.16 21.26 -8.89
C HIS A 206 3.10 20.51 -9.71
N ARG A 207 1.84 20.49 -9.26
CA ARG A 207 0.72 19.77 -9.90
C ARG A 207 1.01 18.27 -10.10
N LEU A 208 1.67 17.65 -9.12
CA LEU A 208 2.02 16.24 -9.16
C LEU A 208 1.03 15.40 -8.33
N PRO A 209 0.57 14.24 -8.86
CA PRO A 209 -0.15 13.27 -8.05
C PRO A 209 0.80 12.56 -7.07
N ILE A 210 0.22 12.00 -6.01
CA ILE A 210 0.96 11.19 -5.02
C ILE A 210 0.55 9.72 -5.14
N ILE A 211 1.55 8.82 -5.13
CA ILE A 211 1.35 7.41 -4.80
C ILE A 211 1.66 7.25 -3.31
N SER A 212 0.67 6.95 -2.48
CA SER A 212 0.83 6.76 -1.03
C SER A 212 0.87 5.28 -0.68
N ASP A 213 2.06 4.73 -0.39
CA ASP A 213 2.19 3.37 0.13
C ASP A 213 1.92 3.34 1.64
N GLU A 214 0.69 2.97 1.99
CA GLU A 214 0.17 2.91 3.35
C GLU A 214 -0.05 1.44 3.78
N ILE A 215 0.78 0.50 3.29
CA ILE A 215 0.69 -0.92 3.67
C ILE A 215 0.87 -1.19 5.18
N TYR A 216 1.47 -0.24 5.90
CA TYR A 216 1.62 -0.25 7.36
C TYR A 216 0.60 0.67 8.06
N ALA A 217 -0.50 1.05 7.41
CA ALA A 217 -1.59 1.82 8.02
C ALA A 217 -2.01 1.23 9.37
N ASP A 218 -2.24 2.10 10.33
CA ASP A 218 -2.58 1.79 11.74
C ASP A 218 -1.50 1.01 12.51
N MET A 219 -0.31 0.83 11.94
CA MET A 219 0.83 0.22 12.64
C MET A 219 1.78 1.27 13.24
N ALA A 220 1.22 2.36 13.77
CA ALA A 220 1.96 3.38 14.53
C ALA A 220 2.03 3.02 16.02
N PHE A 221 3.17 3.29 16.65
CA PHE A 221 3.41 2.99 18.05
C PHE A 221 2.84 4.06 18.98
N THR A 222 2.68 3.70 20.25
CA THR A 222 2.13 4.58 21.29
C THR A 222 2.83 5.95 21.30
N GLY A 223 2.03 7.02 21.21
CA GLY A 223 2.53 8.41 21.14
C GLY A 223 2.67 8.96 19.72
N HIS A 224 2.48 8.13 18.70
CA HIS A 224 2.43 8.52 17.30
C HIS A 224 1.07 8.19 16.69
N GLU A 225 0.60 9.05 15.80
CA GLU A 225 -0.67 8.88 15.10
C GLU A 225 -0.39 8.69 13.62
N PHE A 226 -0.96 7.62 13.04
CA PHE A 226 -0.98 7.47 11.59
C PHE A 226 -2.16 8.27 11.02
N LEU A 227 -1.89 9.08 10.00
CA LEU A 227 -2.89 9.83 9.25
C LEU A 227 -2.79 9.42 7.78
N PRO A 228 -3.87 8.89 7.16
CA PRO A 228 -3.90 8.68 5.73
C PRO A 228 -3.77 10.03 5.03
N ILE A 229 -2.77 10.19 4.14
CA ILE A 229 -2.43 11.50 3.57
C ILE A 229 -3.60 12.11 2.78
N ALA A 230 -4.44 11.26 2.19
CA ALA A 230 -5.64 11.67 1.45
C ALA A 230 -6.70 12.38 2.31
N THR A 231 -6.68 12.21 3.63
CA THR A 231 -7.58 12.92 4.55
C THR A 231 -7.20 14.38 4.78
N LEU A 232 -6.00 14.78 4.34
CA LEU A 232 -5.40 16.09 4.58
C LEU A 232 -5.47 17.02 3.35
N THR A 233 -6.09 16.57 2.25
CA THR A 233 -6.17 17.35 1.01
C THR A 233 -7.51 17.16 0.30
N THR A 234 -7.92 18.20 -0.41
CA THR A 234 -9.05 18.17 -1.36
C THR A 234 -8.61 18.49 -2.79
N THR A 235 -7.34 18.82 -3.02
CA THR A 235 -6.84 19.33 -4.29
C THR A 235 -5.85 18.39 -4.96
N VAL A 236 -4.93 17.81 -4.18
CA VAL A 236 -3.91 16.88 -4.68
C VAL A 236 -4.54 15.49 -4.91
N PRO A 237 -4.49 14.95 -6.14
CA PRO A 237 -4.97 13.59 -6.41
C PRO A 237 -4.00 12.54 -5.86
N ILE A 238 -4.54 11.50 -5.22
CA ILE A 238 -3.73 10.47 -4.54
C ILE A 238 -4.19 9.07 -4.91
N LEU A 239 -3.25 8.20 -5.26
CA LEU A 239 -3.43 6.75 -5.34
C LEU A 239 -2.83 6.12 -4.08
N THR A 240 -3.66 5.68 -3.15
CA THR A 240 -3.20 5.01 -1.93
C THR A 240 -3.14 3.50 -2.15
N THR A 241 -2.01 2.86 -1.81
CA THR A 241 -1.86 1.41 -1.88
C THR A 241 -1.85 0.79 -0.49
N GLY A 242 -2.59 -0.31 -0.32
CA GLY A 242 -2.67 -1.05 0.94
C GLY A 242 -2.90 -2.55 0.73
N GLY A 243 -3.11 -3.30 1.81
CA GLY A 243 -3.41 -4.72 1.72
C GLY A 243 -3.36 -5.51 3.03
N LEU A 244 -3.63 -6.81 2.93
CA LEU A 244 -3.66 -7.71 4.09
C LEU A 244 -2.27 -8.11 4.61
N ALA A 245 -1.22 -7.85 3.83
CA ALA A 245 0.08 -8.49 4.02
C ALA A 245 0.75 -8.23 5.37
N LYS A 246 0.52 -7.05 5.98
CA LYS A 246 1.23 -6.60 7.19
C LYS A 246 0.29 -6.54 8.39
N LYS A 247 -0.74 -5.69 8.32
CA LYS A 247 -1.75 -5.53 9.38
C LYS A 247 -2.48 -6.83 9.73
N TYR A 248 -2.69 -7.72 8.76
CA TYR A 248 -3.36 -9.01 8.95
C TYR A 248 -2.42 -10.22 8.91
N LEU A 249 -1.09 -10.00 8.85
CA LEU A 249 -0.09 -11.07 8.97
C LEU A 249 -0.23 -12.21 7.93
N VAL A 250 -0.71 -11.90 6.72
CA VAL A 250 -0.90 -12.89 5.63
C VAL A 250 -0.23 -12.45 4.32
N PRO A 251 1.08 -12.16 4.31
CA PRO A 251 1.77 -11.67 3.11
C PRO A 251 1.69 -12.64 1.92
N GLY A 252 1.58 -13.94 2.19
CA GLY A 252 1.44 -15.00 1.19
C GLY A 252 0.06 -15.12 0.54
N TRP A 253 -0.98 -14.48 1.07
CA TRP A 253 -2.34 -14.52 0.48
C TRP A 253 -2.51 -13.61 -0.73
N ARG A 254 -1.53 -12.73 -0.97
CA ARG A 254 -1.44 -11.90 -2.18
C ARG A 254 -2.71 -11.10 -2.48
N LEU A 255 -3.27 -10.44 -1.47
CA LEU A 255 -4.37 -9.49 -1.64
C LEU A 255 -3.98 -8.09 -1.14
N GLY A 256 -4.11 -7.11 -2.03
CA GLY A 256 -3.96 -5.68 -1.76
C GLY A 256 -4.94 -4.88 -2.60
N TRP A 257 -4.83 -3.56 -2.53
CA TRP A 257 -5.75 -2.65 -3.22
C TRP A 257 -5.11 -1.29 -3.53
N VAL A 258 -5.67 -0.62 -4.52
CA VAL A 258 -5.52 0.81 -4.80
C VAL A 258 -6.81 1.52 -4.37
N LEU A 259 -6.69 2.60 -3.60
CA LEU A 259 -7.75 3.54 -3.29
C LEU A 259 -7.50 4.82 -4.09
N VAL A 260 -8.48 5.24 -4.89
CA VAL A 260 -8.35 6.41 -5.76
C VAL A 260 -9.02 7.62 -5.10
N HIS A 261 -8.21 8.54 -4.61
CA HIS A 261 -8.67 9.80 -4.03
C HIS A 261 -8.56 10.90 -5.06
N ASP A 262 -9.65 11.12 -5.79
CA ASP A 262 -9.73 12.10 -6.87
C ASP A 262 -10.94 13.02 -6.67
N ARG A 263 -10.74 14.14 -5.99
CA ARG A 263 -11.83 15.06 -5.63
C ARG A 263 -12.25 15.99 -6.77
N ASN A 264 -11.37 16.19 -7.75
CA ASN A 264 -11.56 17.17 -8.82
C ASN A 264 -11.60 16.53 -10.22
N GLY A 265 -11.65 15.20 -10.31
CA GLY A 265 -11.71 14.46 -11.58
C GLY A 265 -10.39 14.42 -12.36
N ALA A 266 -9.26 14.75 -11.73
CA ALA A 266 -7.95 14.83 -12.37
C ALA A 266 -7.40 13.45 -12.78
N LEU A 267 -7.92 12.37 -12.21
CA LEU A 267 -7.47 10.99 -12.45
C LEU A 267 -8.45 10.19 -13.34
N GLU A 268 -9.40 10.82 -14.06
CA GLU A 268 -10.38 10.07 -14.86
C GLU A 268 -9.73 9.13 -15.88
N GLN A 269 -8.72 9.60 -16.62
CA GLN A 269 -7.98 8.78 -17.59
C GLN A 269 -7.05 7.78 -16.90
N VAL A 270 -6.47 8.15 -15.76
CA VAL A 270 -5.64 7.26 -14.94
C VAL A 270 -6.48 6.08 -14.41
N ARG A 271 -7.73 6.32 -13.99
CA ARG A 271 -8.68 5.26 -13.59
C ARG A 271 -8.93 4.26 -14.72
N LYS A 272 -9.14 4.74 -15.95
CA LYS A 272 -9.26 3.87 -17.13
C LYS A 272 -7.99 3.06 -17.35
N GLY A 273 -6.82 3.69 -17.21
CA GLY A 273 -5.52 3.02 -17.25
C GLY A 273 -5.38 1.91 -16.20
N LEU A 274 -5.74 2.17 -14.95
CA LEU A 274 -5.71 1.19 -13.87
C LEU A 274 -6.61 -0.03 -14.17
N ILE A 275 -7.81 0.20 -14.70
CA ILE A 275 -8.73 -0.88 -15.10
C ILE A 275 -8.15 -1.72 -16.25
N ASN A 276 -7.54 -1.07 -17.25
CA ASN A 276 -6.90 -1.77 -18.37
C ASN A 276 -5.71 -2.62 -17.88
N LEU A 277 -4.88 -2.07 -16.99
CA LEU A 277 -3.72 -2.79 -16.45
C LEU A 277 -4.14 -3.95 -15.54
N SER A 278 -5.24 -3.86 -14.80
CA SER A 278 -5.72 -4.97 -13.95
C SER A 278 -6.10 -6.22 -14.76
N GLN A 279 -6.48 -6.04 -16.02
CA GLN A 279 -6.84 -7.14 -16.94
C GLN A 279 -5.63 -7.99 -17.35
N LEU A 280 -4.39 -7.51 -17.17
CA LEU A 280 -3.18 -8.27 -17.50
C LEU A 280 -3.05 -9.56 -16.69
N ILE A 281 -3.41 -9.50 -15.40
CA ILE A 281 -3.33 -10.65 -14.48
C ILE A 281 -4.70 -11.17 -14.04
N LEU A 282 -5.79 -10.54 -14.50
CA LEU A 282 -7.18 -10.90 -14.21
C LEU A 282 -7.56 -10.79 -12.72
N GLY A 283 -6.96 -9.83 -12.01
CA GLY A 283 -7.22 -9.57 -10.60
C GLY A 283 -6.58 -10.57 -9.62
N PRO A 284 -6.78 -10.39 -8.30
CA PRO A 284 -6.19 -11.25 -7.28
C PRO A 284 -7.02 -12.50 -6.99
N ASN A 285 -6.51 -13.36 -6.11
CA ASN A 285 -7.16 -14.63 -5.74
C ASN A 285 -8.63 -14.46 -5.28
N SER A 286 -9.56 -15.10 -5.98
CA SER A 286 -11.01 -14.98 -5.78
C SER A 286 -11.49 -15.49 -4.42
N LEU A 287 -10.86 -16.54 -3.88
CA LEU A 287 -11.18 -17.09 -2.56
C LEU A 287 -10.91 -16.06 -1.46
N ILE A 288 -9.74 -15.42 -1.48
CA ILE A 288 -9.39 -14.38 -0.51
C ILE A 288 -10.25 -13.12 -0.72
N GLN A 289 -10.61 -12.78 -1.96
CA GLN A 289 -11.57 -11.70 -2.22
C GLN A 289 -12.93 -11.98 -1.56
N ALA A 290 -13.46 -13.20 -1.69
CA ALA A 290 -14.74 -13.57 -1.10
C ALA A 290 -14.72 -13.53 0.43
N ALA A 291 -13.59 -13.88 1.05
CA ALA A 291 -13.40 -13.82 2.50
C ALA A 291 -13.09 -12.41 3.03
N LEU A 292 -12.71 -11.48 2.15
CA LEU A 292 -12.24 -10.13 2.51
C LEU A 292 -13.22 -9.36 3.42
N PRO A 293 -14.55 -9.34 3.17
CA PRO A 293 -15.47 -8.61 4.01
C PRO A 293 -15.46 -9.05 5.48
N ASP A 294 -15.19 -10.33 5.75
CA ASP A 294 -15.16 -10.86 7.11
C ASP A 294 -13.75 -10.80 7.71
N ILE A 295 -12.69 -10.91 6.89
CA ILE A 295 -11.31 -10.63 7.31
C ILE A 295 -11.20 -9.20 7.83
N LEU A 296 -11.74 -8.20 7.12
CA LEU A 296 -11.66 -6.80 7.53
C LEU A 296 -12.38 -6.51 8.86
N LYS A 297 -13.30 -7.38 9.29
CA LYS A 297 -14.01 -7.31 10.58
C LYS A 297 -13.29 -8.05 11.70
N ALA A 298 -12.04 -8.47 11.51
CA ALA A 298 -11.25 -9.08 12.58
C ALA A 298 -11.33 -8.22 13.86
N PRO A 299 -11.40 -8.85 15.04
CA PRO A 299 -11.66 -8.14 16.28
C PRO A 299 -10.54 -7.15 16.58
N LYS A 300 -10.89 -6.05 17.26
CA LYS A 300 -9.94 -5.00 17.63
C LYS A 300 -8.76 -5.56 18.45
N SER A 301 -9.04 -6.52 19.33
CA SER A 301 -8.03 -7.20 20.17
C SER A 301 -6.90 -7.84 19.37
N PHE A 302 -7.19 -8.41 18.19
CA PHE A 302 -6.16 -8.98 17.32
C PHE A 302 -5.10 -7.95 16.92
N TYR A 303 -5.54 -6.74 16.54
CA TYR A 303 -4.61 -5.68 16.17
C TYR A 303 -3.89 -5.12 17.40
N GLU A 304 -4.60 -4.95 18.53
CA GLU A 304 -4.02 -4.47 19.78
C GLU A 304 -2.90 -5.41 20.27
N GLU A 305 -3.14 -6.73 20.31
CA GLU A 305 -2.14 -7.75 20.67
C GLU A 305 -0.93 -7.74 19.71
N THR A 306 -1.19 -7.62 18.40
CA THR A 306 -0.14 -7.51 17.39
C THR A 306 0.73 -6.28 17.62
N MET A 307 0.10 -5.14 17.91
CA MET A 307 0.80 -3.87 18.17
C MET A 307 1.55 -3.89 19.49
N GLU A 308 0.98 -4.46 20.55
CA GLU A 308 1.66 -4.64 21.84
C GLU A 308 2.93 -5.47 21.67
N GLN A 309 2.88 -6.57 20.90
CA GLN A 309 4.03 -7.40 20.62
C GLN A 309 5.10 -6.65 19.80
N LEU A 310 4.70 -5.86 18.79
CA LEU A 310 5.63 -5.04 18.00
C LEU A 310 6.30 -3.95 18.86
N VAL A 311 5.52 -3.22 19.66
CA VAL A 311 6.04 -2.18 20.57
C VAL A 311 6.97 -2.80 21.61
N LYS A 312 6.61 -3.95 22.19
CA LYS A 312 7.48 -4.69 23.11
C LYS A 312 8.80 -5.04 22.44
N ASN A 313 8.77 -5.58 21.22
CA ASN A 313 9.98 -5.95 20.49
C ASN A 313 10.83 -4.74 20.11
N ALA A 314 10.21 -3.65 19.63
CA ALA A 314 10.90 -2.41 19.30
C ALA A 314 11.60 -1.81 20.55
N ASN A 315 10.91 -1.78 21.70
CA ASN A 315 11.49 -1.34 22.98
C ASN A 315 12.65 -2.22 23.44
N VAL A 316 12.58 -3.54 23.19
CA VAL A 316 13.71 -4.44 23.44
C VAL A 316 14.86 -4.08 22.51
N SER A 317 14.65 -4.01 21.20
CA SER A 317 15.70 -3.62 20.24
C SER A 317 16.33 -2.28 20.60
N GLU A 318 15.55 -1.29 21.03
CA GLU A 318 16.05 -0.01 21.52
C GLU A 318 17.00 -0.19 22.71
N LYS A 319 16.57 -0.90 23.76
CA LYS A 319 17.42 -1.15 24.94
C LYS A 319 18.70 -1.90 24.60
N LEU A 320 18.62 -2.84 23.67
CA LEU A 320 19.73 -3.68 23.25
C LEU A 320 20.77 -2.93 22.41
N LEU A 321 20.33 -1.98 21.59
CA LEU A 321 21.20 -1.22 20.69
C LEU A 321 21.74 0.06 21.34
N THR A 322 20.99 0.60 22.31
CA THR A 322 21.38 1.82 23.01
C THR A 322 22.69 1.61 23.77
N GLY A 323 23.66 2.48 23.53
CA GLY A 323 24.94 2.47 24.24
C GLY A 323 26.00 1.56 23.63
N ILE A 324 25.69 0.83 22.54
CA ILE A 324 26.72 0.11 21.79
C ILE A 324 27.65 1.12 21.10
N PRO A 325 28.97 1.13 21.39
CA PRO A 325 29.89 2.02 20.73
C PRO A 325 29.92 1.79 19.21
N GLY A 326 29.68 2.85 18.45
CA GLY A 326 29.71 2.82 16.98
C GLY A 326 28.37 2.53 16.31
N LEU A 327 27.31 2.24 17.06
CA LEU A 327 25.96 2.12 16.51
C LEU A 327 25.08 3.30 16.96
N ARG A 328 24.31 3.86 16.04
CA ARG A 328 23.32 4.91 16.35
C ARG A 328 21.96 4.54 15.74
N PRO A 329 21.10 3.84 16.51
CA PRO A 329 19.75 3.52 16.05
C PRO A 329 18.89 4.79 15.92
N VAL A 330 18.06 4.85 14.87
CA VAL A 330 17.02 5.87 14.73
C VAL A 330 15.68 5.23 15.04
N PHE A 331 15.17 5.41 16.25
CA PHE A 331 14.08 4.59 16.78
C PHE A 331 12.78 4.68 15.96
N PRO A 332 12.13 3.53 15.69
CA PRO A 332 10.92 3.47 14.90
C PRO A 332 9.73 4.05 15.67
N GLN A 333 8.83 4.66 14.92
CA GLN A 333 7.53 5.15 15.37
C GLN A 333 6.40 4.24 14.88
N GLY A 334 6.70 3.25 14.05
CA GLY A 334 5.74 2.28 13.52
C GLY A 334 6.37 1.21 12.63
N ALA A 335 5.53 0.52 11.87
CA ALA A 335 5.89 -0.59 10.99
C ALA A 335 6.60 -1.76 11.73
N MET A 336 7.66 -2.31 11.14
CA MET A 336 8.32 -3.55 11.59
C MET A 336 9.86 -3.48 11.51
N TYR A 337 10.42 -2.30 11.23
CA TYR A 337 11.83 -2.13 10.88
C TYR A 337 12.48 -0.98 11.66
N LEU A 338 13.78 -1.12 11.92
CA LEU A 338 14.63 -0.08 12.48
C LEU A 338 15.87 0.07 11.59
N MET A 339 16.26 1.31 11.34
CA MET A 339 17.55 1.65 10.72
C MET A 339 18.57 2.02 11.79
N VAL A 340 19.78 1.50 11.67
CA VAL A 340 20.90 1.74 12.59
C VAL A 340 22.08 2.28 11.80
N GLU A 341 22.52 3.49 12.12
CA GLU A 341 23.75 4.06 11.57
C GLU A 341 24.96 3.33 12.15
N ILE A 342 25.96 3.07 11.30
CA ILE A 342 27.23 2.46 11.68
C ILE A 342 28.33 3.51 11.53
N ASP A 343 28.93 3.90 12.65
CA ASP A 343 30.17 4.69 12.67
C ASP A 343 31.36 3.75 12.42
N THR A 344 31.67 3.52 11.14
CA THR A 344 32.72 2.58 10.70
C THR A 344 34.10 2.93 11.27
N SER A 345 34.35 4.19 11.66
CA SER A 345 35.60 4.60 12.29
C SER A 345 35.87 3.92 13.65
N ARG A 346 34.82 3.40 14.29
CA ARG A 346 34.87 2.69 15.57
C ARG A 346 35.22 1.21 15.42
N PHE A 347 35.17 0.67 14.20
CA PHE A 347 35.34 -0.75 13.93
C PHE A 347 36.63 -1.00 13.15
N LYS A 348 37.38 -2.05 13.54
CA LYS A 348 38.58 -2.47 12.82
C LYS A 348 38.18 -3.29 11.61
N ASN A 349 38.80 -3.02 10.46
CA ASN A 349 38.62 -3.79 9.23
C ASN A 349 37.15 -3.88 8.76
N ILE A 350 36.37 -2.81 8.98
CA ILE A 350 35.02 -2.64 8.46
C ILE A 350 34.99 -1.31 7.71
N LYS A 351 34.91 -1.35 6.39
CA LYS A 351 34.91 -0.15 5.55
C LYS A 351 33.52 0.45 5.39
N ASP A 352 32.50 -0.39 5.32
CA ASP A 352 31.13 0.01 5.04
C ASP A 352 30.09 -0.94 5.67
N ASP A 353 28.82 -0.63 5.46
CA ASP A 353 27.68 -1.42 5.92
C ASP A 353 27.64 -2.85 5.38
N LEU A 354 28.16 -3.09 4.17
CA LEU A 354 28.22 -4.42 3.56
C LEU A 354 29.22 -5.30 4.30
N GLU A 355 30.46 -4.82 4.46
CA GLU A 355 31.49 -5.53 5.22
C GLU A 355 31.06 -5.77 6.68
N PHE A 356 30.33 -4.82 7.27
CA PHE A 356 29.76 -4.99 8.62
C PHE A 356 28.79 -6.16 8.67
N VAL A 357 27.85 -6.25 7.72
CA VAL A 357 26.85 -7.33 7.67
C VAL A 357 27.50 -8.68 7.38
N GLU A 358 28.48 -8.75 6.47
CA GLU A 358 29.22 -9.98 6.18
C GLU A 358 29.93 -10.50 7.43
N LYS A 359 30.69 -9.63 8.12
CA LYS A 359 31.39 -10.01 9.35
C LYS A 359 30.46 -10.40 10.49
N LEU A 360 29.37 -9.67 10.67
CA LEU A 360 28.37 -10.01 11.68
C LEU A 360 27.76 -11.39 11.42
N ALA A 361 27.52 -11.73 10.16
CA ALA A 361 27.00 -13.04 9.81
C ALA A 361 28.07 -14.14 9.96
N GLU A 362 29.32 -13.89 9.56
CA GLU A 362 30.44 -14.84 9.66
C GLU A 362 30.85 -15.13 11.12
N GLU A 363 30.99 -14.11 11.95
CA GLU A 363 31.52 -14.24 13.31
C GLU A 363 30.42 -14.65 14.30
N GLU A 364 29.19 -14.19 14.06
CA GLU A 364 28.11 -14.18 15.05
C GLU A 364 26.82 -14.85 14.57
N SER A 365 26.77 -15.33 13.32
CA SER A 365 25.60 -15.99 12.71
C SER A 365 24.34 -15.11 12.73
N VAL A 366 24.50 -13.80 12.65
CA VAL A 366 23.40 -12.84 12.60
C VAL A 366 23.39 -12.13 11.24
N LEU A 367 22.28 -12.23 10.50
CA LEU A 367 22.12 -11.56 9.21
C LEU A 367 21.19 -10.34 9.33
N CYS A 368 21.70 -9.16 9.02
CA CYS A 368 20.92 -7.94 8.81
C CYS A 368 20.90 -7.57 7.31
N LEU A 369 20.22 -6.50 6.92
CA LEU A 369 20.36 -5.96 5.57
C LEU A 369 21.20 -4.67 5.59
N PRO A 370 22.20 -4.53 4.70
CA PRO A 370 22.94 -3.29 4.55
C PRO A 370 22.01 -2.20 3.97
N GLY A 371 22.23 -0.95 4.38
CA GLY A 371 21.49 0.23 3.97
C GLY A 371 21.58 0.49 2.47
N LYS A 372 22.69 0.07 1.84
CA LYS A 372 22.84 0.03 0.38
C LYS A 372 21.69 -0.64 -0.37
N CYS A 373 21.05 -1.66 0.22
CA CYS A 373 19.86 -2.32 -0.34
C CYS A 373 18.68 -1.37 -0.57
N PHE A 374 18.66 -0.24 0.14
CA PHE A 374 17.58 0.74 0.16
C PHE A 374 18.04 2.09 -0.38
N ARG A 375 19.21 2.18 -1.04
CA ARG A 375 19.82 3.45 -1.47
C ARG A 375 20.11 4.43 -0.32
N CYS A 376 20.28 3.93 0.91
CA CYS A 376 20.59 4.78 2.05
C CYS A 376 21.98 5.43 1.87
N LYS A 377 22.06 6.76 2.03
CA LYS A 377 23.35 7.48 2.07
C LYS A 377 24.02 7.25 3.43
N GLY A 378 25.33 6.98 3.40
CA GLY A 378 26.09 6.61 4.60
C GLY A 378 26.02 5.11 4.90
N ASN A 379 26.55 4.72 6.06
CA ASN A 379 26.61 3.32 6.47
C ASN A 379 25.46 3.04 7.44
N PHE A 380 24.48 2.25 6.99
CA PHE A 380 23.34 1.86 7.81
C PHE A 380 23.09 0.36 7.69
N ILE A 381 22.40 -0.21 8.67
CA ILE A 381 21.74 -1.52 8.54
C ILE A 381 20.26 -1.40 8.85
N ARG A 382 19.45 -2.19 8.17
CA ARG A 382 18.06 -2.45 8.55
C ARG A 382 18.00 -3.73 9.35
N ILE A 383 17.29 -3.67 10.47
CA ILE A 383 16.88 -4.86 11.23
C ILE A 383 15.36 -4.96 11.28
N VAL A 384 14.86 -6.20 11.33
CA VAL A 384 13.47 -6.46 11.76
C VAL A 384 13.42 -6.75 13.24
N PHE A 385 12.39 -6.26 13.90
CA PHE A 385 12.07 -6.59 15.30
C PHE A 385 10.80 -7.47 15.39
N THR A 386 10.49 -8.22 14.33
CA THR A 386 9.45 -9.28 14.36
C THR A 386 9.88 -10.62 14.98
N PRO A 387 11.18 -10.98 15.12
CA PRO A 387 11.55 -12.20 15.83
C PRO A 387 11.10 -12.19 17.31
N PRO A 388 10.99 -13.38 17.95
CA PRO A 388 10.81 -13.47 19.39
C PRO A 388 11.87 -12.69 20.17
N VAL A 389 11.50 -12.18 21.36
CA VAL A 389 12.38 -11.34 22.20
C VAL A 389 13.67 -12.08 22.54
N GLU A 390 13.60 -13.38 22.77
CA GLU A 390 14.73 -14.24 23.14
C GLU A 390 15.78 -14.30 22.02
N LYS A 391 15.33 -14.34 20.74
CA LYS A 391 16.23 -14.26 19.58
C LYS A 391 16.81 -12.86 19.42
N SER A 392 16.04 -11.82 19.73
CA SER A 392 16.48 -10.43 19.68
C SER A 392 17.54 -10.11 20.73
N GLN A 393 17.44 -10.65 21.95
CA GLN A 393 18.42 -10.47 23.03
C GLN A 393 19.82 -10.95 22.64
N ARG A 394 19.92 -12.04 21.88
CA ARG A 394 21.19 -12.58 21.41
C ARG A 394 21.97 -11.59 20.54
N PHE A 395 21.28 -10.71 19.80
CA PHE A 395 21.90 -9.63 19.02
C PHE A 395 22.75 -8.67 19.88
N SER A 396 22.30 -8.32 21.08
CA SER A 396 23.06 -7.41 21.96
C SER A 396 24.34 -8.04 22.50
N HIS A 397 24.27 -9.31 22.89
CA HIS A 397 25.40 -10.05 23.43
C HIS A 397 26.49 -10.22 22.36
N VAL A 398 26.07 -10.42 21.12
CA VAL A 398 26.90 -10.52 19.91
C VAL A 398 27.74 -9.25 19.68
N VAL A 399 27.13 -8.06 19.73
CA VAL A 399 27.85 -6.81 19.40
C VAL A 399 28.68 -6.27 20.58
N LEU A 400 28.34 -6.60 21.82
CA LEU A 400 29.05 -6.13 23.02
C LEU A 400 30.28 -6.98 23.40
N HIS A 401 30.43 -8.21 22.88
CA HIS A 401 31.52 -9.13 23.26
C HIS A 401 32.65 -9.25 22.22
N SER A 402 32.68 -8.42 21.17
CA SER A 402 33.92 -8.21 20.41
C SER A 402 34.92 -7.48 21.33
N PRO A 403 36.04 -8.12 21.73
CA PRO A 403 36.90 -7.54 22.76
C PRO A 403 37.52 -6.23 22.26
N PRO A 404 37.59 -5.17 23.09
CA PRO A 404 38.50 -4.08 22.82
C PRO A 404 39.93 -4.64 22.77
N PRO A 405 40.82 -4.12 21.91
CA PRO A 405 42.20 -4.60 21.86
C PRO A 405 42.82 -4.56 23.25
N SER A 406 43.41 -5.69 23.63
CA SER A 406 44.17 -5.88 24.86
C SER A 406 45.13 -4.70 25.07
N SER A 407 45.08 -4.17 26.27
CA SER A 407 45.98 -3.17 26.80
C SER A 407 47.43 -3.56 26.54
N ILE A 408 48.16 -2.68 25.85
CA ILE A 408 49.62 -2.67 25.91
C ILE A 408 49.97 -2.31 27.35
N THR A 409 50.42 -3.30 28.10
CA THR A 409 51.15 -3.11 29.34
C THR A 409 52.50 -2.48 29.01
N SER A 410 52.63 -1.17 29.20
CA SER A 410 53.92 -0.57 29.49
C SER A 410 53.93 -0.11 30.95
N SER A 411 54.67 -0.84 31.76
CA SER A 411 55.12 -0.40 33.07
C SER A 411 55.77 0.97 32.96
N MET A 412 55.27 1.97 33.69
CA MET A 412 56.15 2.97 34.29
C MET A 412 55.46 3.59 35.51
N THR A 413 56.22 3.51 36.59
CA THR A 413 55.93 3.88 37.96
C THR A 413 55.89 5.40 38.17
N ASN A 414 54.98 5.83 39.06
CA ASN A 414 55.17 6.88 40.07
C ASN A 414 55.43 8.35 39.65
N LYS A 415 54.47 9.25 39.91
CA LYS A 415 54.46 10.17 41.09
C LYS A 415 53.47 11.34 40.94
N HIS A 416 52.67 11.50 42.02
CA HIS A 416 52.27 12.75 42.67
C HIS A 416 51.27 13.72 42.01
N GLY A 417 50.27 14.13 42.81
CA GLY A 417 49.56 15.39 42.61
C GLY A 417 48.10 15.37 43.06
N SER A 418 47.86 15.55 44.36
CA SER A 418 46.54 15.85 44.90
C SER A 418 46.06 17.24 44.44
N ARG A 419 44.79 17.38 44.06
CA ARG A 419 43.96 18.53 44.47
C ARG A 419 42.47 18.28 44.23
N THR A 420 41.74 18.70 45.24
CA THR A 420 40.30 18.65 45.52
C THR A 420 39.46 19.54 44.61
N GLY A 421 38.20 19.13 44.32
CA GLY A 421 37.24 20.02 43.64
C GLY A 421 35.83 19.45 43.39
N LYS A 422 35.04 19.35 44.46
CA LYS A 422 33.55 19.49 44.61
C LYS A 422 32.57 19.05 43.49
N LYS A 423 31.64 18.17 43.88
CA LYS A 423 30.29 17.92 43.32
C LYS A 423 29.31 19.09 43.57
N PRO A 424 28.19 19.17 42.82
CA PRO A 424 26.91 19.39 43.50
C PRO A 424 25.74 18.53 42.97
N ALA A 425 24.83 18.19 43.89
CA ALA A 425 23.42 17.81 43.70
C ALA A 425 22.70 18.03 45.06
N PRO A 426 21.37 17.90 45.22
CA PRO A 426 20.23 18.54 44.56
C PRO A 426 19.26 19.21 45.60
N LYS A 427 18.36 20.11 45.17
CA LYS A 427 17.11 20.60 45.85
C LYS A 427 16.56 21.77 44.99
N LYS A 428 15.27 21.99 44.73
CA LYS A 428 14.06 21.76 45.53
C LYS A 428 12.81 21.72 44.63
N GLN A 429 11.91 20.84 45.01
CA GLN A 429 10.52 20.72 44.59
C GLN A 429 9.68 21.93 45.07
N LYS A 430 8.65 22.26 44.28
CA LYS A 430 7.31 22.73 44.71
C LYS A 430 7.14 24.24 45.00
N LEU A 431 6.68 24.98 43.99
CA LEU A 431 5.43 25.74 44.11
C LEU A 431 4.54 25.40 42.91
N LEU A 432 3.44 24.75 43.22
CA LEU A 432 2.29 24.47 42.37
C LEU A 432 1.35 25.69 42.48
N SER A 433 0.66 26.00 41.38
CA SER A 433 -0.67 26.62 41.26
C SER A 433 -0.66 27.93 40.48
N GLU A 434 -1.54 28.00 39.47
CA GLU A 434 -1.85 29.13 38.58
C GLU A 434 -0.99 29.21 37.30
N LEU A 435 -1.45 28.55 36.23
CA LEU A 435 -1.48 29.11 34.86
C LEU A 435 -2.01 28.05 33.87
N LEU A 436 -3.30 27.73 34.00
CA LEU A 436 -4.12 27.19 32.93
C LEU A 436 -5.52 27.82 33.03
N THR A 437 -6.12 28.09 31.87
CA THR A 437 -7.51 28.53 31.59
C THR A 437 -7.79 30.04 31.44
N VAL A 438 -7.87 30.53 30.20
CA VAL A 438 -9.03 31.28 29.65
C VAL A 438 -9.13 31.01 28.12
N PRO A 439 -10.32 30.72 27.54
CA PRO A 439 -10.48 30.36 26.13
C PRO A 439 -10.70 31.56 25.20
N ARG A 440 -10.17 31.47 23.98
CA ARG A 440 -10.67 32.19 22.79
C ARG A 440 -12.00 31.56 22.36
N ASN A 441 -12.99 32.40 22.01
CA ASN A 441 -14.20 32.14 21.19
C ASN A 441 -15.51 32.57 21.87
N ALA A 442 -15.78 33.88 21.87
CA ALA A 442 -17.10 34.44 22.19
C ALA A 442 -17.69 35.33 21.07
N MET A 443 -16.96 35.57 19.98
CA MET A 443 -17.38 36.49 18.91
C MET A 443 -17.86 35.77 17.63
N GLN A 444 -17.71 34.45 17.54
CA GLN A 444 -18.18 33.65 16.39
C GLN A 444 -19.52 32.95 16.61
N ARG A 445 -20.02 32.84 17.85
CA ARG A 445 -21.38 32.33 18.14
C ARG A 445 -22.46 33.40 18.00
N ALA A 446 -22.15 34.65 18.35
CA ALA A 446 -23.10 35.77 18.25
C ALA A 446 -23.46 36.19 16.81
N LEU A 447 -22.70 35.75 15.80
CA LEU A 447 -22.96 36.06 14.39
C LEU A 447 -23.76 34.98 13.65
N MET A 448 -23.96 33.81 14.27
CA MET A 448 -24.59 32.65 13.63
C MET A 448 -26.01 32.39 14.15
N GLU A 449 -26.37 32.94 15.32
CA GLU A 449 -27.73 32.87 15.90
C GLU A 449 -28.65 34.02 15.44
N ALA A 450 -28.17 34.99 14.64
CA ALA A 450 -28.97 36.12 14.16
C ALA A 450 -29.52 35.95 12.72
N ALA A 451 -29.45 34.75 12.14
CA ALA A 451 -29.82 34.49 10.74
C ALA A 451 -30.87 33.38 10.54
N LEU A 452 -31.44 32.83 11.62
CA LEU A 452 -32.42 31.74 11.55
C LEU A 452 -33.44 31.88 12.67
N ASP A 453 -34.44 32.75 12.52
CA ASP A 453 -35.76 32.56 13.14
C ASP A 453 -36.80 33.54 12.55
N GLU A 454 -37.62 33.05 11.62
CA GLU A 454 -38.93 33.66 11.29
C GLU A 454 -40.00 32.59 11.58
N SER A 455 -40.45 32.54 12.82
CA SER A 455 -41.77 32.02 13.18
C SER A 455 -42.22 32.64 14.51
N ASP A 456 -43.40 33.25 14.45
CA ASP A 456 -44.34 33.46 15.55
C ASP A 456 -43.94 34.39 16.70
N PHE A 457 -44.40 35.65 16.61
CA PHE A 457 -44.75 36.44 17.79
C PHE A 457 -46.17 36.97 17.67
N GLU A 458 -47.04 36.43 18.51
CA GLU A 458 -48.39 36.92 18.81
C GLU A 458 -48.33 38.25 19.59
N GLU A 459 -49.43 39.01 19.45
CA GLU A 459 -49.68 40.36 19.96
C GLU A 459 -49.68 40.45 21.50
N GLU A 460 -49.04 41.48 22.06
CA GLU A 460 -49.38 42.02 23.39
C GLU A 460 -50.05 43.39 23.25
N ASP A 461 -51.12 43.59 24.04
CA ASP A 461 -52.04 44.75 24.09
C ASP A 461 -51.36 46.12 24.31
N PRO A 462 -51.90 47.22 23.75
CA PRO A 462 -51.44 48.58 24.04
C PRO A 462 -52.29 49.30 25.11
N LEU A 463 -51.62 50.04 26.00
CA LEU A 463 -52.20 51.07 26.88
C LEU A 463 -52.40 52.42 26.15
N PRO A 464 -53.31 53.30 26.61
CA PRO A 464 -53.97 54.29 25.77
C PRO A 464 -53.35 55.69 25.79
N GLY A 465 -53.48 56.40 24.66
CA GLY A 465 -53.66 57.84 24.61
C GLY A 465 -52.63 58.63 23.79
N LYS A 466 -53.01 59.02 22.56
CA LYS A 466 -52.82 60.38 21.97
C LYS A 466 -53.30 60.49 20.50
N ASP A 467 -54.20 61.45 20.28
CA ASP A 467 -54.52 62.25 19.08
C ASP A 467 -54.80 61.55 17.71
N ASP A 468 -56.10 61.48 17.37
CA ASP A 468 -56.71 60.84 16.19
C ASP A 468 -56.99 61.79 15.01
N SER A 469 -55.98 62.48 14.45
CA SER A 469 -56.21 63.16 13.16
C SER A 469 -55.04 63.21 12.17
N GLN A 470 -53.86 62.73 12.56
CA GLN A 470 -52.72 62.53 11.64
C GLN A 470 -52.36 61.06 11.39
N SER A 471 -52.90 60.12 12.18
CA SER A 471 -52.69 58.67 12.04
C SER A 471 -53.54 58.04 10.92
N GLN A 472 -54.74 58.57 10.68
CA GLN A 472 -55.69 58.00 9.70
C GLN A 472 -55.17 58.12 8.25
N GLY A 473 -54.63 59.28 7.88
CA GLY A 473 -54.15 59.52 6.51
C GLY A 473 -52.89 58.74 6.14
N LEU A 474 -52.03 58.44 7.12
CA LEU A 474 -50.84 57.60 6.95
C LEU A 474 -51.19 56.11 6.91
N SER A 475 -52.16 55.67 7.70
CA SER A 475 -52.67 54.29 7.70
C SER A 475 -53.34 53.93 6.35
N ASP A 476 -54.15 54.85 5.80
CA ASP A 476 -54.83 54.63 4.51
C ASP A 476 -53.83 54.57 3.32
N LEU A 477 -52.79 55.41 3.35
CA LEU A 477 -51.70 55.40 2.35
C LEU A 477 -50.85 54.13 2.44
N LEU A 478 -50.54 53.67 3.66
CA LEU A 478 -49.80 52.43 3.90
C LEU A 478 -50.62 51.20 3.46
N GLY A 479 -51.93 51.20 3.74
CA GLY A 479 -52.85 50.15 3.33
C GLY A 479 -52.98 50.03 1.81
N LEU A 480 -53.04 51.15 1.09
CA LEU A 480 -53.05 51.17 -0.38
C LEU A 480 -51.72 50.67 -0.97
N PHE A 481 -50.59 51.03 -0.36
CA PHE A 481 -49.26 50.59 -0.80
C PHE A 481 -49.06 49.09 -0.57
N GLN A 482 -49.44 48.58 0.62
CA GLN A 482 -49.38 47.15 0.95
C GLN A 482 -50.31 46.33 0.06
N ALA A 483 -51.53 46.81 -0.24
CA ALA A 483 -52.45 46.14 -1.14
C ALA A 483 -51.91 46.05 -2.57
N GLN A 484 -51.31 47.13 -3.11
CA GLN A 484 -50.67 47.09 -4.43
C GLN A 484 -49.43 46.20 -4.46
N PHE A 485 -48.62 46.18 -3.40
CA PHE A 485 -47.43 45.33 -3.31
C PHE A 485 -47.80 43.85 -3.23
N LYS A 486 -48.81 43.49 -2.42
CA LYS A 486 -49.33 42.12 -2.31
C LYS A 486 -49.93 41.64 -3.62
N LYS A 487 -50.67 42.51 -4.33
CA LYS A 487 -51.26 42.19 -5.64
C LYS A 487 -50.18 41.96 -6.72
N ARG A 488 -49.14 42.80 -6.77
CA ARG A 488 -48.00 42.65 -7.70
C ARG A 488 -47.09 41.46 -7.36
N SER A 489 -46.91 41.17 -6.07
CA SER A 489 -46.20 39.99 -5.58
C SER A 489 -46.89 38.71 -6.05
N VAL A 490 -48.18 38.53 -5.75
CA VAL A 490 -48.96 37.35 -6.17
C VAL A 490 -48.99 37.17 -7.69
N GLN A 491 -49.07 38.26 -8.46
CA GLN A 491 -49.05 38.20 -9.93
C GLN A 491 -47.67 37.79 -10.48
N ARG A 492 -46.57 38.21 -9.84
CA ARG A 492 -45.20 37.78 -10.18
C ARG A 492 -44.95 36.32 -9.81
N THR A 493 -45.44 35.87 -8.65
CA THR A 493 -45.31 34.47 -8.22
C THR A 493 -46.06 33.54 -9.16
N LYS A 494 -47.32 33.85 -9.52
CA LYS A 494 -48.09 33.03 -10.47
C LYS A 494 -47.48 32.98 -11.87
N LYS A 495 -46.87 34.08 -12.33
CA LYS A 495 -46.17 34.11 -13.62
C LYS A 495 -44.87 33.29 -13.58
N ALA A 496 -44.11 33.39 -12.49
CA ALA A 496 -42.90 32.60 -12.28
C ALA A 496 -43.19 31.10 -12.15
N GLU A 497 -44.27 30.72 -11.45
CA GLU A 497 -44.72 29.32 -11.33
C GLU A 497 -45.12 28.74 -12.69
N SER A 498 -45.92 29.47 -13.48
CA SER A 498 -46.32 29.04 -14.84
C SER A 498 -45.13 28.91 -15.80
N GLU A 499 -44.18 29.84 -15.76
CA GLU A 499 -42.95 29.76 -16.57
C GLU A 499 -42.02 28.63 -16.10
N HIS A 500 -42.02 28.32 -14.80
CA HIS A 500 -41.21 27.23 -14.25
C HIS A 500 -41.82 25.86 -14.57
N GLU A 501 -43.15 25.73 -14.50
CA GLU A 501 -43.89 24.52 -14.84
C GLU A 501 -43.77 24.17 -16.34
N GLY A 502 -43.84 25.17 -17.22
CA GLY A 502 -43.58 25.00 -18.66
C GLY A 502 -42.15 24.56 -18.97
N LYS A 503 -41.14 25.10 -18.25
CA LYS A 503 -39.74 24.66 -18.39
C LYS A 503 -39.53 23.25 -17.84
N LEU A 504 -40.21 22.87 -16.76
CA LEU A 504 -40.16 21.51 -16.20
C LEU A 504 -40.75 20.49 -17.17
N GLN A 505 -41.92 20.77 -17.75
CA GLN A 505 -42.55 19.87 -18.73
C GLN A 505 -41.66 19.65 -19.96
N MET A 506 -41.08 20.72 -20.50
CA MET A 506 -40.18 20.64 -21.65
C MET A 506 -38.90 19.83 -21.34
N THR A 507 -38.38 19.93 -20.11
CA THR A 507 -37.21 19.16 -19.64
C THR A 507 -37.55 17.66 -19.44
N VAL A 508 -38.76 17.37 -18.96
CA VAL A 508 -39.25 15.98 -18.81
C VAL A 508 -39.46 15.31 -20.16
N GLU A 509 -40.00 16.02 -21.16
CA GLU A 509 -40.14 15.48 -22.52
C GLU A 509 -38.79 15.24 -23.20
N GLN A 510 -37.83 16.16 -23.06
CA GLN A 510 -36.47 15.97 -23.57
C GLN A 510 -35.77 14.78 -22.90
N SER A 511 -35.98 14.60 -21.58
CA SER A 511 -35.44 13.45 -20.84
C SER A 511 -36.08 12.14 -21.27
N ARG A 512 -37.39 12.11 -21.54
CA ARG A 512 -38.09 10.91 -22.05
C ARG A 512 -37.61 10.52 -23.45
N SER A 513 -37.43 11.49 -24.35
CA SER A 513 -36.91 11.23 -25.70
C SER A 513 -35.47 10.69 -25.64
N TYR A 514 -34.63 11.26 -24.78
CA TYR A 514 -33.25 10.80 -24.58
C TYR A 514 -33.15 9.40 -23.96
N ILE A 515 -34.06 9.06 -23.03
CA ILE A 515 -34.13 7.72 -22.45
C ILE A 515 -34.58 6.70 -23.51
N ALA A 516 -35.56 7.02 -24.34
CA ALA A 516 -36.03 6.15 -25.41
C ALA A 516 -34.93 5.86 -26.46
N GLU A 517 -34.19 6.89 -26.91
CA GLU A 517 -33.05 6.70 -27.82
C GLU A 517 -31.94 5.84 -27.18
N ARG A 518 -31.68 6.01 -25.88
CA ARG A 518 -30.69 5.21 -25.13
C ARG A 518 -31.12 3.76 -24.92
N GLU A 519 -32.41 3.49 -24.83
CA GLU A 519 -32.96 2.13 -24.73
C GLU A 519 -32.88 1.42 -26.08
N GLU A 520 -33.18 2.10 -27.19
CA GLU A 520 -33.04 1.55 -28.55
C GLU A 520 -31.58 1.23 -28.90
N GLU A 521 -30.64 2.15 -28.61
CA GLU A 521 -29.19 1.90 -28.77
C GLU A 521 -28.67 0.74 -27.92
N ARG A 522 -29.29 0.51 -26.75
CA ARG A 522 -28.92 -0.57 -25.84
C ARG A 522 -29.41 -1.92 -26.38
N ASP A 523 -30.62 -1.97 -26.92
CA ASP A 523 -31.19 -3.20 -27.47
C ASP A 523 -30.46 -3.64 -28.75
N ASP A 524 -30.09 -2.70 -29.63
CA ASP A 524 -29.23 -2.98 -30.80
C ASP A 524 -27.84 -3.53 -30.40
N LYS A 525 -27.25 -3.00 -29.33
CA LYS A 525 -25.96 -3.51 -28.80
C LYS A 525 -26.11 -4.90 -28.16
N ILE A 526 -27.24 -5.22 -27.55
CA ILE A 526 -27.52 -6.54 -26.99
C ILE A 526 -27.69 -7.56 -28.11
N GLU A 527 -28.43 -7.22 -29.17
CA GLU A 527 -28.66 -8.09 -30.31
C GLU A 527 -27.38 -8.35 -31.11
N GLY A 528 -26.55 -7.31 -31.31
CA GLY A 528 -25.22 -7.46 -31.91
C GLY A 528 -24.27 -8.32 -31.09
N ARG A 529 -24.34 -8.26 -29.75
CA ARG A 529 -23.56 -9.14 -28.86
C ARG A 529 -24.06 -10.59 -28.91
N LYS A 530 -25.37 -10.83 -28.94
CA LYS A 530 -25.94 -12.18 -29.10
C LYS A 530 -25.46 -12.86 -30.38
N ARG A 531 -25.54 -12.16 -31.51
CA ARG A 531 -25.08 -12.69 -32.81
C ARG A 531 -23.59 -13.06 -32.78
N LYS A 532 -22.76 -12.21 -32.17
CA LYS A 532 -21.32 -12.49 -31.99
C LYS A 532 -21.06 -13.67 -31.05
N TYR A 533 -21.87 -13.86 -30.01
CA TYR A 533 -21.79 -15.02 -29.12
C TYR A 533 -22.19 -16.31 -29.83
N GLU A 534 -23.23 -16.28 -30.66
CA GLU A 534 -23.67 -17.43 -31.47
C GLU A 534 -22.60 -17.85 -32.48
N GLU A 535 -22.00 -16.90 -33.21
CA GLU A 535 -20.88 -17.15 -34.14
C GLU A 535 -19.66 -17.75 -33.41
N THR A 536 -19.35 -17.25 -32.20
CA THR A 536 -18.24 -17.77 -31.40
C THR A 536 -18.53 -19.19 -30.90
N TRP A 537 -19.79 -19.48 -30.54
CA TRP A 537 -20.22 -20.77 -30.05
C TRP A 537 -20.20 -21.84 -31.17
N GLU A 538 -20.67 -21.50 -32.37
CA GLU A 538 -20.58 -22.39 -33.54
C GLU A 538 -19.11 -22.70 -33.92
N HIS A 539 -18.22 -21.70 -33.86
CA HIS A 539 -16.80 -21.89 -34.11
C HIS A 539 -16.14 -22.83 -33.07
N GLN A 540 -16.48 -22.66 -31.79
CA GLN A 540 -16.00 -23.54 -30.72
C GLN A 540 -16.54 -24.96 -30.83
N ALA A 541 -17.83 -25.13 -31.17
CA ALA A 541 -18.45 -26.43 -31.39
C ALA A 541 -17.78 -27.19 -32.55
N THR A 542 -17.48 -26.48 -33.65
CA THR A 542 -16.77 -27.04 -34.81
C THR A 542 -15.35 -27.47 -34.45
N THR A 543 -14.64 -26.65 -33.65
CA THR A 543 -13.28 -26.94 -33.19
C THR A 543 -13.24 -28.15 -32.25
N MET A 544 -14.22 -28.26 -31.33
CA MET A 544 -14.37 -29.39 -30.43
C MET A 544 -14.69 -30.70 -31.18
N ALA A 545 -15.52 -30.63 -32.22
CA ALA A 545 -15.80 -31.78 -33.07
C ALA A 545 -14.53 -32.27 -33.80
N ALA A 546 -13.73 -31.35 -34.35
CA ALA A 546 -12.45 -31.69 -34.99
C ALA A 546 -11.44 -32.30 -34.00
N PHE A 547 -11.39 -31.77 -32.77
CA PHE A 547 -10.52 -32.30 -31.72
C PHE A 547 -10.93 -33.73 -31.32
N ARG A 548 -12.24 -33.99 -31.19
CA ARG A 548 -12.78 -35.33 -30.91
C ARG A 548 -12.43 -36.34 -32.00
N THR A 549 -12.56 -35.97 -33.28
CA THR A 549 -12.19 -36.85 -34.40
C THR A 549 -10.70 -37.17 -34.41
N ASN A 550 -9.83 -36.19 -34.10
CA ASN A 550 -8.39 -36.43 -33.99
C ASN A 550 -8.05 -37.33 -32.79
N TYR A 551 -8.71 -37.12 -31.65
CA TYR A 551 -8.53 -37.96 -30.46
C TYR A 551 -8.93 -39.41 -30.72
N GLU A 552 -10.05 -39.64 -31.41
CA GLU A 552 -10.49 -40.99 -31.82
C GLU A 552 -9.51 -41.66 -32.80
N ARG A 553 -8.87 -40.90 -33.71
CA ARG A 553 -7.79 -41.45 -34.57
C ARG A 553 -6.56 -41.85 -33.76
N VAL A 554 -6.17 -41.06 -32.77
CA VAL A 554 -5.04 -41.37 -31.88
C VAL A 554 -5.33 -42.65 -31.08
N LEU A 555 -6.54 -42.77 -30.51
CA LEU A 555 -6.94 -43.99 -29.79
C LEU A 555 -6.95 -45.24 -30.67
N LYS A 556 -7.42 -45.13 -31.93
CA LYS A 556 -7.33 -46.25 -32.90
C LYS A 556 -5.88 -46.62 -33.23
N GLY A 557 -4.99 -45.62 -33.32
CA GLY A 557 -3.55 -45.86 -33.50
C GLY A 557 -2.93 -46.61 -32.32
N TRP A 558 -3.26 -46.20 -31.10
CA TRP A 558 -2.80 -46.90 -29.88
C TRP A 558 -3.35 -48.33 -29.78
N ALA A 559 -4.63 -48.55 -30.11
CA ALA A 559 -5.22 -49.88 -30.14
C ALA A 559 -4.50 -50.80 -31.17
N ALA A 560 -4.18 -50.27 -32.35
CA ALA A 560 -3.43 -51.03 -33.37
C ALA A 560 -1.99 -51.35 -32.93
N ILE A 561 -1.34 -50.45 -32.17
CA ILE A 561 -0.02 -50.70 -31.58
C ILE A 561 -0.09 -51.80 -30.51
N ILE A 562 -1.12 -51.76 -29.67
CA ILE A 562 -1.35 -52.77 -28.62
C ILE A 562 -1.59 -54.15 -29.26
N ASP A 563 -2.43 -54.25 -30.29
CA ASP A 563 -2.65 -55.51 -31.02
C ASP A 563 -1.36 -56.04 -31.67
N LEU A 564 -0.52 -55.14 -32.21
CA LEU A 564 0.79 -55.49 -32.78
C LEU A 564 1.74 -56.03 -31.71
N LEU A 565 1.77 -55.41 -30.53
CA LEU A 565 2.57 -55.85 -29.40
C LEU A 565 2.08 -57.20 -28.87
N ASP A 566 0.77 -57.40 -28.72
CA ASP A 566 0.21 -58.68 -28.27
C ASP A 566 0.49 -59.82 -29.27
N THR A 567 0.43 -59.53 -30.57
CA THR A 567 0.79 -60.50 -31.63
C THR A 567 2.28 -60.84 -31.60
N HIS A 568 3.15 -59.87 -31.28
CA HIS A 568 4.59 -60.07 -31.20
C HIS A 568 4.99 -60.83 -29.92
N TYR A 569 4.35 -60.53 -28.78
CA TYR A 569 4.64 -61.15 -27.49
C TYR A 569 4.05 -62.56 -27.34
N ALA A 570 2.91 -62.86 -27.99
CA ALA A 570 2.36 -64.22 -28.04
C ALA A 570 3.24 -65.21 -28.83
N GLY A 571 4.07 -64.73 -29.77
CA GLY A 571 5.02 -65.55 -30.53
C GLY A 571 6.31 -65.87 -29.77
N THR A 572 6.75 -65.00 -28.86
CA THR A 572 8.02 -65.14 -28.13
C THR A 572 7.96 -65.95 -26.84
N PHE A 573 6.76 -66.27 -26.32
CA PHE A 573 6.62 -67.08 -25.08
C PHE A 573 6.74 -68.59 -25.28
N LYS A 574 6.91 -69.09 -26.52
CA LYS A 574 7.13 -70.52 -26.81
C LYS A 574 8.60 -70.94 -26.98
N SER A 575 9.55 -70.02 -26.92
CA SER A 575 10.97 -70.33 -27.11
C SER A 575 11.87 -69.38 -26.33
N ARG A 576 12.07 -69.66 -25.03
CA ARG A 576 13.23 -69.25 -24.22
C ARG A 576 13.06 -69.74 -22.76
N GLN A 577 13.08 -71.06 -22.57
CA GLN A 577 13.95 -71.61 -21.53
C GLN A 577 15.34 -71.72 -22.18
N GLU A 578 16.40 -71.45 -21.42
CA GLU A 578 17.81 -71.34 -21.86
C GLU A 578 18.20 -69.94 -22.38
N PHE A 579 18.72 -69.09 -21.48
CA PHE A 579 20.14 -68.71 -21.40
C PHE A 579 20.33 -67.58 -20.37
N HIS A 580 21.47 -67.63 -19.67
CA HIS A 580 21.86 -66.80 -18.54
C HIS A 580 23.00 -65.87 -18.95
N VAL A 581 23.04 -64.64 -18.40
CA VAL A 581 24.18 -63.67 -18.37
C VAL A 581 24.46 -62.99 -19.75
N ASP A 582 24.77 -61.70 -19.93
CA ASP A 582 25.55 -60.73 -19.14
C ASP A 582 25.11 -59.26 -19.38
N MET A 583 25.43 -58.39 -18.42
CA MET A 583 25.28 -56.94 -18.49
C MET A 583 26.58 -56.30 -18.99
N ASP A 584 26.53 -55.65 -20.16
CA ASP A 584 27.29 -54.44 -20.53
C ASP A 584 27.36 -54.37 -22.06
N GLU A 585 26.41 -53.67 -22.69
CA GLU A 585 26.54 -52.98 -23.98
C GLU A 585 25.14 -52.70 -24.54
N GLN A 586 24.58 -51.53 -24.23
CA GLN A 586 23.80 -50.76 -25.22
C GLN A 586 23.63 -49.32 -24.74
N SER A 587 24.75 -48.60 -24.80
CA SER A 587 24.69 -47.22 -25.25
C SER A 587 24.22 -47.21 -26.71
N LYS A 588 23.41 -46.20 -27.06
CA LYS A 588 22.88 -45.84 -28.39
C LYS A 588 21.56 -46.51 -28.76
N LEU A 589 20.68 -45.67 -29.30
CA LEU A 589 19.29 -45.90 -29.70
C LEU A 589 18.38 -45.72 -28.47
N PHE A 590 17.62 -44.64 -28.34
CA PHE A 590 16.54 -44.30 -29.27
C PHE A 590 16.36 -42.77 -29.45
N PRO A 591 15.77 -42.35 -30.59
CA PRO A 591 15.85 -41.01 -31.15
C PRO A 591 14.92 -39.98 -30.51
#